data_AF-A0A922VGW6-F1
#
_entry.id   AF-A0A922VGW6-F1
#
_cell.length_a   1.000
_cell.length_b   1.000
_cell.length_c   1.000
_cell.angle_alpha   90.00
_cell.angle_beta   90.00
_cell.angle_gamma   90.00
#
_symmetry.space_group_name_H-M   'P 1'
#
loop_
_entity.id
_entity.type
_entity.pdbx_description
1 polymer ?
#
loop_
_entity_poly.entity_id
_entity_poly.type
_entity_poly.pdbx_seq_one_letter_code
_entity_poly.pdbx_strand_id
1 'polypeptide(L)'
;RDTASAVSSEAAGAEHQVLATAAIAEQSARSAHTIAQSAGALATAIDHISTAARVSHTNVGTVRERTLAGRDQAAALGALVSEIASVLDFISGIAGQTNLLALNATIEAARAGAAGRGFAVVAEEVKGLARQTQGAAGRIDARLAAVRAACDTMLGSIESIDTLVAGLDQSATNVTTAVEQQRDMTRRIAAAIAEVEGGTADAAANMQKLHERAERSRGTAGALAETADDVANAVEALRGQINRLIADVRAA
;
A
#
# COMPACT_ATOMS: atom_id res chain seq x y z
N ARG A 1 -22.97 -58.14 35.25
CA ARG A 1 -22.05 -57.20 35.91
C ARG A 1 -20.98 -56.68 34.95
N ASP A 2 -20.19 -57.54 34.31
CA ASP A 2 -19.10 -57.10 33.40
C ASP A 2 -19.58 -56.22 32.24
N THR A 3 -20.73 -56.56 31.64
CA THR A 3 -21.36 -55.76 30.57
C THR A 3 -21.76 -54.37 31.05
N ALA A 4 -22.36 -54.25 32.23
CA ALA A 4 -22.71 -52.97 32.84
C ALA A 4 -21.47 -52.12 33.15
N SER A 5 -20.41 -52.74 33.68
CA SER A 5 -19.14 -52.05 33.94
C SER A 5 -18.50 -51.54 32.65
N ALA A 6 -18.49 -52.35 31.59
CA ALA A 6 -17.97 -51.94 30.28
C ALA A 6 -18.74 -50.75 29.69
N VAL A 7 -20.08 -50.79 29.68
CA VAL A 7 -20.91 -49.68 29.17
C VAL A 7 -20.72 -48.41 30.00
N SER A 8 -20.60 -48.52 31.31
CA SER A 8 -20.33 -47.37 32.20
C SER A 8 -18.95 -46.75 31.91
N SER A 9 -17.93 -47.58 31.72
CA SER A 9 -16.58 -47.12 31.36
C SER A 9 -16.55 -46.43 30.00
N GLU A 10 -17.26 -46.97 29.01
CA GLU A 10 -17.35 -46.39 27.67
C GLU A 10 -18.08 -45.03 27.70
N ALA A 11 -19.18 -44.95 28.46
CA ALA A 11 -19.90 -43.70 28.69
C ALA A 11 -19.00 -42.63 29.32
N ALA A 12 -18.25 -42.97 30.38
CA ALA A 12 -17.31 -42.03 31.00
C ALA A 12 -16.20 -41.57 30.04
N GLY A 13 -15.70 -42.46 29.18
CA GLY A 13 -14.75 -42.12 28.13
C GLY A 13 -15.34 -41.13 27.10
N ALA A 14 -16.58 -41.35 26.69
CA ALA A 14 -17.29 -40.45 25.78
C ALA A 14 -17.50 -39.05 26.40
N GLU A 15 -17.81 -38.95 27.69
CA GLU A 15 -17.94 -37.65 28.37
C GLU A 15 -16.63 -36.86 28.41
N HIS A 16 -15.52 -37.55 28.67
CA HIS A 16 -14.21 -36.90 28.63
C HIS A 16 -13.90 -36.37 27.23
N GLN A 17 -14.23 -37.12 26.17
CA GLN A 17 -14.08 -36.67 24.79
C GLN A 17 -14.99 -35.49 24.45
N VAL A 18 -16.23 -35.47 24.95
CA VAL A 18 -17.17 -34.35 24.80
C VAL A 18 -16.56 -33.07 25.35
N LEU A 19 -16.07 -33.10 26.59
CA LEU A 19 -15.49 -31.92 27.24
C LEU A 19 -14.26 -31.41 26.49
N ALA A 20 -13.36 -32.31 26.08
CA ALA A 20 -12.17 -31.95 25.31
C ALA A 20 -12.53 -31.31 23.96
N THR A 21 -13.50 -31.89 23.24
CA THR A 21 -13.93 -31.38 21.94
C THR A 21 -14.68 -30.06 22.06
N ALA A 22 -15.53 -29.90 23.08
CA ALA A 22 -16.23 -28.65 23.36
C ALA A 22 -15.25 -27.49 23.64
N ALA A 23 -14.19 -27.75 24.42
CA ALA A 23 -13.15 -26.76 24.67
C ALA A 23 -12.42 -26.33 23.37
N ILE A 24 -12.11 -27.29 22.49
CA ILE A 24 -11.50 -27.01 21.18
C ILE A 24 -12.44 -26.19 20.30
N ALA A 25 -13.74 -26.53 20.28
CA ALA A 25 -14.74 -25.81 19.50
C ALA A 25 -14.88 -24.37 19.99
N GLU A 26 -14.92 -24.14 21.30
CA GLU A 26 -14.99 -22.80 21.89
C GLU A 26 -13.74 -21.97 21.58
N GLN A 27 -12.55 -22.57 21.69
CA GLN A 27 -11.30 -21.91 21.31
C GLN A 27 -11.26 -21.57 19.81
N SER A 28 -11.78 -22.46 18.96
CA SER A 28 -11.85 -22.25 17.52
C SER A 28 -12.81 -21.11 17.17
N ALA A 29 -13.97 -21.04 17.83
CA ALA A 29 -14.93 -19.94 17.66
C ALA A 29 -14.32 -18.59 18.09
N ARG A 30 -13.60 -18.55 19.22
CA ARG A 30 -12.88 -17.34 19.66
C ARG A 30 -11.82 -16.92 18.64
N SER A 31 -11.06 -17.87 18.10
CA SER A 31 -10.04 -17.61 17.07
C SER A 31 -10.68 -17.08 15.78
N ALA A 32 -11.76 -17.70 15.32
CA ALA A 32 -12.53 -17.28 14.16
C ALA A 32 -13.02 -15.83 14.32
N HIS A 33 -13.56 -15.49 15.49
CA HIS A 33 -14.01 -14.13 15.80
C HIS A 33 -12.88 -13.08 15.71
N THR A 34 -11.69 -13.38 16.25
CA THR A 34 -10.53 -12.49 16.16
C THR A 34 -10.05 -12.32 14.71
N ILE A 35 -10.06 -13.38 13.91
CA ILE A 35 -9.72 -13.29 12.49
C ILE A 35 -10.78 -12.47 11.75
N ALA A 36 -12.08 -12.59 12.07
CA ALA A 36 -13.15 -11.80 11.46
C ALA A 36 -12.95 -10.30 11.71
N GLN A 37 -12.62 -9.92 12.95
CA GLN A 37 -12.28 -8.54 13.30
C GLN A 37 -11.07 -8.03 12.49
N SER A 38 -10.03 -8.86 12.37
CA SER A 38 -8.82 -8.53 11.59
C SER A 38 -9.13 -8.37 10.10
N ALA A 39 -9.98 -9.23 9.54
CA ALA A 39 -10.45 -9.12 8.15
C ALA A 39 -11.28 -7.85 7.93
N GLY A 40 -12.11 -7.46 8.91
CA GLY A 40 -12.83 -6.18 8.89
C GLY A 40 -11.89 -4.98 8.88
N ALA A 41 -10.87 -4.97 9.75
CA ALA A 41 -9.86 -3.91 9.78
C ALA A 41 -9.05 -3.85 8.47
N LEU A 42 -8.70 -5.00 7.88
CA LEU A 42 -8.06 -5.08 6.56
C LEU A 42 -8.95 -4.48 5.47
N ALA A 43 -10.26 -4.76 5.47
CA ALA A 43 -11.19 -4.18 4.50
C ALA A 43 -11.22 -2.64 4.57
N THR A 44 -11.20 -2.07 5.77
CA THR A 44 -11.09 -0.60 5.96
C THR A 44 -9.75 -0.07 5.46
N ALA A 45 -8.64 -0.74 5.78
CA ALA A 45 -7.31 -0.33 5.31
C ALA A 45 -7.22 -0.35 3.77
N ILE A 46 -7.78 -1.38 3.13
CA ILE A 46 -7.86 -1.49 1.66
C ILE A 46 -8.62 -0.29 1.06
N ASP A 47 -9.72 0.14 1.69
CA ASP A 47 -10.50 1.29 1.21
C ASP A 47 -9.72 2.62 1.33
N HIS A 48 -8.99 2.79 2.43
CA HIS A 48 -8.09 3.94 2.62
C HIS A 48 -6.96 3.95 1.56
N ILE A 49 -6.33 2.81 1.30
CA ILE A 49 -5.28 2.68 0.29
C ILE A 49 -5.86 2.97 -1.11
N SER A 50 -7.05 2.45 -1.42
CA SER A 50 -7.75 2.72 -2.68
C SER A 50 -8.00 4.22 -2.88
N THR A 51 -8.42 4.91 -1.82
CA THR A 51 -8.66 6.35 -1.85
C THR A 51 -7.35 7.12 -2.02
N ALA A 52 -6.31 6.76 -1.28
CA ALA A 52 -4.99 7.37 -1.39
C ALA A 52 -4.36 7.19 -2.78
N ALA A 53 -4.53 6.02 -3.39
CA ALA A 53 -4.08 5.75 -4.76
C ALA A 53 -4.81 6.65 -5.77
N ARG A 54 -6.14 6.80 -5.65
CA ARG A 54 -6.93 7.69 -6.50
C ARG A 54 -6.50 9.15 -6.37
N VAL A 55 -6.30 9.64 -5.14
CA VAL A 55 -5.82 11.00 -4.88
C VAL A 55 -4.42 11.20 -5.49
N SER A 56 -3.54 10.21 -5.34
CA SER A 56 -2.20 10.26 -5.93
C SER A 56 -2.26 10.38 -7.45
N HIS A 57 -3.14 9.62 -8.11
CA HIS A 57 -3.33 9.71 -9.56
C HIS A 57 -3.85 11.10 -10.01
N THR A 58 -4.78 11.70 -9.27
CA THR A 58 -5.22 13.10 -9.52
C THR A 58 -4.06 14.10 -9.38
N ASN A 59 -3.23 13.93 -8.34
CA ASN A 59 -2.07 14.80 -8.12
C ASN A 59 -1.03 14.67 -9.24
N VAL A 60 -0.79 13.45 -9.72
CA VAL A 60 0.08 13.17 -10.90
C VAL A 60 -0.42 13.94 -12.13
N GLY A 61 -1.73 13.95 -12.39
CA GLY A 61 -2.32 14.76 -13.46
C GLY A 61 -2.05 16.26 -13.30
N THR A 62 -2.20 16.78 -12.08
CA THR A 62 -1.90 18.19 -11.77
C THR A 62 -0.42 18.54 -11.97
N VAL A 63 0.49 17.64 -11.56
CA VAL A 63 1.93 17.84 -11.78
C VAL A 63 2.24 17.87 -13.26
N ARG A 64 1.66 16.96 -14.06
CA ARG A 64 1.85 16.92 -15.51
C ARG A 64 1.43 18.23 -16.19
N GLU A 65 0.26 18.78 -15.84
CA GLU A 65 -0.17 20.09 -16.37
C GLU A 65 0.82 21.20 -16.03
N ARG A 66 1.31 21.24 -14.78
CA ARG A 66 2.31 22.24 -14.35
C ARG A 66 3.64 22.09 -15.06
N THR A 67 4.09 20.86 -15.32
CA THR A 67 5.32 20.57 -16.04
C THR A 67 5.22 21.03 -17.50
N LEU A 68 4.08 20.80 -18.16
CA LEU A 68 3.81 21.32 -19.51
C LEU A 68 3.84 22.85 -19.55
N ALA A 69 3.13 23.51 -18.65
CA ALA A 69 3.14 24.98 -18.56
C ALA A 69 4.55 25.54 -18.29
N GLY A 70 5.32 24.89 -17.43
CA GLY A 70 6.72 25.24 -17.16
C GLY A 70 7.61 25.09 -18.38
N ARG A 71 7.39 24.04 -19.20
CA ARG A 71 8.11 23.79 -20.45
C ARG A 71 7.86 24.91 -21.47
N ASP A 72 6.59 25.28 -21.64
CA ASP A 72 6.19 26.36 -22.56
C ASP A 72 6.80 27.71 -22.13
N GLN A 73 6.79 28.00 -20.83
CA GLN A 73 7.38 29.22 -20.30
C GLN A 73 8.91 29.26 -20.47
N ALA A 74 9.59 28.12 -20.27
CA ALA A 74 11.04 27.99 -20.52
C ALA A 74 11.37 28.23 -22.00
N ALA A 75 10.60 27.62 -22.91
CA ALA A 75 10.78 27.77 -24.35
C ALA A 75 10.54 29.22 -24.80
N ALA A 76 9.49 29.87 -24.30
CA ALA A 76 9.21 31.27 -24.57
C ALA A 76 10.34 32.20 -24.10
N LEU A 77 10.89 31.93 -22.90
CA LEU A 77 12.03 32.69 -22.40
C LEU A 77 13.28 32.49 -23.26
N GLY A 78 13.57 31.26 -23.69
CA GLY A 78 14.66 30.96 -24.62
C GLY A 78 14.55 31.70 -25.96
N ALA A 79 13.33 31.81 -26.49
CA ALA A 79 13.04 32.57 -27.70
C ALA A 79 13.29 34.08 -27.50
N LEU A 80 12.81 34.66 -26.40
CA LEU A 80 13.06 36.07 -26.06
C LEU A 80 14.55 36.37 -25.90
N VAL A 81 15.29 35.48 -25.25
CA VAL A 81 16.75 35.66 -25.10
C VAL A 81 17.46 35.55 -26.46
N SER A 82 16.93 34.77 -27.39
CA SER A 82 17.42 34.71 -28.79
C SER A 82 17.19 36.00 -29.55
N GLU A 83 16.02 36.60 -29.40
CA GLU A 83 15.69 37.89 -30.00
C GLU A 83 16.58 39.02 -29.46
N ILE A 84 16.77 39.10 -28.13
CA ILE A 84 17.62 40.14 -27.52
C ILE A 84 19.07 40.00 -27.98
N ALA A 85 19.60 38.78 -28.12
CA ALA A 85 20.96 38.59 -28.61
C ALA A 85 21.13 39.09 -30.06
N SER A 86 20.15 38.87 -30.93
CA SER A 86 20.15 39.41 -32.30
C SER A 86 20.21 40.94 -32.30
N VAL A 87 19.46 41.59 -31.41
CA VAL A 87 19.51 43.05 -31.24
C VAL A 87 20.87 43.52 -30.72
N LEU A 88 21.50 42.78 -29.80
CA LEU A 88 22.83 43.10 -29.29
C LEU A 88 23.92 42.97 -30.35
N ASP A 89 23.85 41.95 -31.20
CA ASP A 89 24.77 41.79 -32.34
C ASP A 89 24.66 42.98 -33.29
N PHE A 90 23.43 43.44 -33.57
CA PHE A 90 23.20 44.64 -34.36
C PHE A 90 23.78 45.90 -33.71
N ILE A 91 23.56 46.10 -32.40
CA ILE A 91 24.13 47.23 -31.63
C ILE A 91 25.67 47.19 -31.65
N SER A 92 26.25 46.01 -31.46
CA SER A 92 27.70 45.80 -31.50
C SER A 92 28.27 46.15 -32.87
N GLY A 93 27.56 45.79 -33.95
CA GLY A 93 27.86 46.17 -35.33
C GLY A 93 27.82 47.69 -35.54
N ILE A 94 26.76 48.37 -35.09
CA ILE A 94 26.65 49.84 -35.16
C ILE A 94 27.79 50.52 -34.41
N ALA A 95 28.10 50.06 -33.21
CA ALA A 95 29.18 50.61 -32.40
C ALA A 95 30.55 50.41 -33.07
N GLY A 96 30.78 49.25 -33.72
CA GLY A 96 31.96 49.00 -34.54
C GLY A 96 32.10 49.96 -35.72
N GLN A 97 31.01 50.17 -36.47
CA GLN A 97 30.96 51.15 -37.57
C GLN A 97 31.19 52.59 -37.08
N THR A 98 30.60 52.94 -35.94
CA THR A 98 30.73 54.27 -35.32
C THR A 98 32.18 54.52 -34.88
N ASN A 99 32.83 53.51 -34.29
CA ASN A 99 34.25 53.58 -33.93
C ASN A 99 35.15 53.76 -35.17
N LEU A 100 34.84 53.09 -36.30
CA LEU A 100 35.55 53.27 -37.56
C LEU A 100 35.33 54.67 -38.17
N LEU A 101 34.09 55.17 -38.16
CA LEU A 101 33.76 56.52 -38.62
C LEU A 101 34.48 57.59 -37.79
N ALA A 102 34.46 57.43 -36.46
CA ALA A 102 35.16 58.32 -35.54
C ALA A 102 36.68 58.28 -35.75
N LEU A 103 37.25 57.10 -36.00
CA LEU A 103 38.67 56.96 -36.34
C LEU A 103 39.02 57.73 -37.63
N ASN A 104 38.21 57.58 -38.69
CA ASN A 104 38.40 58.33 -39.94
C ASN A 104 38.29 59.85 -39.71
N ALA A 105 37.35 60.28 -38.87
CA ALA A 105 37.21 61.69 -38.49
C ALA A 105 38.43 62.20 -37.71
N THR A 106 39.00 61.41 -36.79
CA THR A 106 40.24 61.75 -36.08
C THR A 106 41.41 61.92 -37.06
N ILE A 107 41.51 61.06 -38.08
CA ILE A 107 42.56 61.14 -39.12
C ILE A 107 42.39 62.43 -39.94
N GLU A 108 41.18 62.75 -40.39
CA GLU A 108 40.93 63.94 -41.20
C GLU A 108 41.10 65.23 -40.38
N ALA A 109 40.72 65.21 -39.10
CA ALA A 109 40.95 66.32 -38.18
C ALA A 109 42.45 66.58 -37.95
N ALA A 110 43.27 65.53 -37.85
CA ALA A 110 44.73 65.66 -37.79
C ALA A 110 45.30 66.24 -39.09
N ARG A 111 44.74 65.86 -40.25
CA ARG A 111 45.13 66.36 -41.56
C ARG A 111 44.82 67.85 -41.75
N ALA A 112 43.74 68.35 -41.15
CA ALA A 112 43.36 69.76 -41.15
C ALA A 112 44.21 70.64 -40.20
N GLY A 113 45.14 70.05 -39.42
CA GLY A 113 46.06 70.78 -38.55
C GLY A 113 45.35 71.63 -37.48
N ALA A 114 45.75 72.91 -37.35
CA ALA A 114 45.23 73.78 -36.30
C ALA A 114 43.71 74.05 -36.39
N ALA A 115 43.13 73.97 -37.59
CA ALA A 115 41.70 74.18 -37.85
C ALA A 115 40.84 72.97 -37.43
N GLY A 116 41.43 71.77 -37.36
CA GLY A 116 40.74 70.52 -37.02
C GLY A 116 40.67 70.20 -35.52
N ARG A 117 41.28 71.01 -34.65
CA ARG A 117 41.42 70.68 -33.21
C ARG A 117 40.10 70.43 -32.48
N GLY A 118 39.05 71.22 -32.76
CA GLY A 118 37.73 71.01 -32.17
C GLY A 118 37.07 69.72 -32.66
N PHE A 119 37.20 69.41 -33.95
CA PHE A 119 36.72 68.17 -34.54
C PHE A 119 37.46 66.93 -34.00
N ALA A 120 38.76 67.04 -33.74
CA ALA A 120 39.55 65.95 -33.18
C ALA A 120 39.07 65.54 -31.77
N VAL A 121 38.67 66.51 -30.93
CA VAL A 121 38.13 66.24 -29.59
C VAL A 121 36.81 65.48 -29.70
N VAL A 122 35.88 65.96 -30.53
CA VAL A 122 34.59 65.29 -30.74
C VAL A 122 34.78 63.88 -31.31
N ALA A 123 35.70 63.70 -32.26
CA ALA A 123 35.97 62.39 -32.84
C ALA A 123 36.51 61.37 -31.80
N GLU A 124 37.42 61.77 -30.91
CA GLU A 124 37.88 60.89 -29.83
C GLU A 124 36.79 60.61 -28.78
N GLU A 125 35.91 61.58 -28.50
CA GLU A 125 34.79 61.40 -27.59
C GLU A 125 33.77 60.38 -28.15
N VAL A 126 33.40 60.51 -29.45
CA VAL A 126 32.54 59.55 -30.15
C VAL A 126 33.17 58.16 -30.20
N LYS A 127 34.48 58.07 -30.44
CA LYS A 127 35.23 56.81 -30.43
C LYS A 127 35.24 56.16 -29.03
N GLY A 128 35.37 56.96 -27.97
CA GLY A 128 35.25 56.51 -26.59
C GLY A 128 33.87 55.93 -26.28
N LEU A 129 32.81 56.65 -26.67
CA LEU A 129 31.42 56.20 -26.53
C LEU A 129 31.19 54.89 -27.29
N ALA A 130 31.66 54.77 -28.53
CA ALA A 130 31.51 53.56 -29.33
C ALA A 130 32.17 52.33 -28.65
N ARG A 131 33.38 52.48 -28.10
CA ARG A 131 34.05 51.42 -27.33
C ARG A 131 33.30 51.07 -26.05
N GLN A 132 32.76 52.07 -25.35
CA GLN A 132 31.96 51.85 -24.15
C GLN A 132 30.67 51.07 -24.48
N THR A 133 30.01 51.39 -25.60
CA THR A 133 28.83 50.67 -26.08
C THR A 133 29.17 49.21 -26.43
N GLN A 134 30.27 48.93 -27.13
CA GLN A 134 30.71 47.56 -27.38
C GLN A 134 30.99 46.78 -26.09
N GLY A 135 31.69 47.40 -25.14
CA GLY A 135 31.94 46.80 -23.83
C GLY A 135 30.66 46.53 -23.04
N ALA A 136 29.67 47.43 -23.12
CA ALA A 136 28.36 47.22 -22.50
C ALA A 136 27.58 46.08 -23.17
N ALA A 137 27.54 46.05 -24.50
CA ALA A 137 26.87 45.00 -25.28
C ALA A 137 27.45 43.61 -24.95
N GLY A 138 28.78 43.47 -24.89
CA GLY A 138 29.43 42.20 -24.53
C GLY A 138 29.14 41.75 -23.09
N ARG A 139 28.98 42.68 -22.14
CA ARG A 139 28.54 42.33 -20.77
C ARG A 139 27.10 41.84 -20.75
N ILE A 140 26.21 42.42 -21.54
CA ILE A 140 24.81 41.98 -21.63
C ILE A 140 24.75 40.60 -22.29
N ASP A 141 25.51 40.37 -23.37
CA ASP A 141 25.58 39.08 -24.05
C ASP A 141 26.02 37.95 -23.10
N ALA A 142 27.08 38.18 -22.31
CA ALA A 142 27.52 37.23 -21.28
C ALA A 142 26.41 36.92 -20.23
N ARG A 143 25.56 37.91 -19.90
CA ARG A 143 24.42 37.70 -19.00
C ARG A 143 23.31 36.90 -19.67
N LEU A 144 23.01 37.16 -20.95
CA LEU A 144 22.03 36.38 -21.71
C LEU A 144 22.47 34.93 -21.90
N ALA A 145 23.75 34.68 -22.14
CA ALA A 145 24.30 33.32 -22.20
C ALA A 145 24.05 32.56 -20.88
N ALA A 146 24.25 33.22 -19.73
CA ALA A 146 23.93 32.64 -18.43
C ALA A 146 22.43 32.37 -18.24
N VAL A 147 21.56 33.27 -18.72
CA VAL A 147 20.10 33.07 -18.70
C VAL A 147 19.68 31.89 -19.59
N ARG A 148 20.25 31.74 -20.80
CA ARG A 148 19.99 30.58 -21.66
C ARG A 148 20.40 29.27 -20.99
N ALA A 149 21.61 29.20 -20.42
CA ALA A 149 22.08 28.01 -19.72
C ALA A 149 21.15 27.63 -18.54
N ALA A 150 20.61 28.63 -17.83
CA ALA A 150 19.62 28.40 -16.78
C ALA A 150 18.29 27.86 -17.35
N CYS A 151 17.83 28.35 -18.51
CA CYS A 151 16.64 27.82 -19.20
C CYS A 151 16.84 26.36 -19.63
N ASP A 152 18.00 26.02 -20.20
CA ASP A 152 18.32 24.66 -20.62
C ASP A 152 18.37 23.69 -19.42
N THR A 153 18.96 24.14 -18.31
CA THR A 153 18.97 23.36 -17.05
C THR A 153 17.56 23.15 -16.50
N MET A 154 16.71 24.17 -16.60
CA MET A 154 15.30 24.08 -16.19
C MET A 154 14.53 23.08 -17.06
N LEU A 155 14.75 23.09 -18.39
CA LEU A 155 14.17 22.12 -19.31
C LEU A 155 14.61 20.69 -18.99
N GLY A 156 15.89 20.45 -18.72
CA GLY A 156 16.36 19.11 -18.31
C GLY A 156 15.76 18.64 -16.97
N SER A 157 15.51 19.58 -16.04
CA SER A 157 14.83 19.27 -14.78
C SER A 157 13.36 18.90 -15.01
N ILE A 158 12.67 19.61 -15.92
CA ILE A 158 11.30 19.32 -16.36
C ILE A 158 11.20 17.92 -16.98
N GLU A 159 12.15 17.52 -17.84
CA GLU A 159 12.18 16.18 -18.44
C GLU A 159 12.41 15.07 -17.41
N SER A 160 13.24 15.34 -16.40
CA SER A 160 13.44 14.43 -15.27
C SER A 160 12.15 14.26 -14.46
N ILE A 161 11.40 15.35 -14.24
CA ILE A 161 10.09 15.32 -13.58
C ILE A 161 9.09 14.51 -14.41
N ASP A 162 9.02 14.69 -15.73
CA ASP A 162 8.13 13.91 -16.61
C ASP A 162 8.39 12.40 -16.49
N THR A 163 9.67 12.00 -16.41
CA THR A 163 10.04 10.58 -16.22
C THR A 163 9.56 10.06 -14.86
N LEU A 164 9.72 10.84 -13.80
CA LEU A 164 9.23 10.48 -12.46
C LEU A 164 7.70 10.39 -12.42
N VAL A 165 7.00 11.32 -13.06
CA VAL A 165 5.54 11.34 -13.19
C VAL A 165 5.02 10.10 -13.91
N ALA A 166 5.67 9.68 -15.00
CA ALA A 166 5.33 8.44 -15.70
C ALA A 166 5.53 7.19 -14.81
N GLY A 167 6.62 7.15 -14.04
CA GLY A 167 6.87 6.09 -13.08
C GLY A 167 5.81 6.04 -11.96
N LEU A 168 5.38 7.19 -11.47
CA LEU A 168 4.31 7.30 -10.47
C LEU A 168 2.97 6.80 -11.00
N ASP A 169 2.64 7.08 -12.26
CA ASP A 169 1.38 6.65 -12.88
C ASP A 169 1.32 5.11 -13.03
N GLN A 170 2.43 4.51 -13.45
CA GLN A 170 2.56 3.05 -13.48
C GLN A 170 2.47 2.45 -12.07
N SER A 171 3.11 3.06 -11.07
CA SER A 171 3.03 2.60 -9.69
C SER A 171 1.61 2.70 -9.14
N ALA A 172 0.87 3.77 -9.43
CA ALA A 172 -0.52 3.94 -9.02
C ALA A 172 -1.42 2.85 -9.62
N THR A 173 -1.21 2.52 -10.90
CA THR A 173 -1.91 1.42 -11.58
C THR A 173 -1.65 0.07 -10.89
N ASN A 174 -0.38 -0.24 -10.60
CA ASN A 174 0.00 -1.47 -9.90
C ASN A 174 -0.63 -1.56 -8.50
N VAL A 175 -0.67 -0.43 -7.77
CA VAL A 175 -1.32 -0.36 -6.46
C VAL A 175 -2.82 -0.64 -6.57
N THR A 176 -3.52 -0.06 -7.55
CA THR A 176 -4.95 -0.31 -7.77
C THR A 176 -5.22 -1.80 -8.00
N THR A 177 -4.44 -2.45 -8.87
CA THR A 177 -4.57 -3.90 -9.12
C THR A 177 -4.31 -4.71 -7.85
N ALA A 178 -3.28 -4.37 -7.07
CA ALA A 178 -2.98 -5.06 -5.81
C ALA A 178 -4.09 -4.89 -4.77
N VAL A 179 -4.70 -3.69 -4.69
CA VAL A 179 -5.84 -3.38 -3.82
C VAL A 179 -7.06 -4.22 -4.19
N GLU A 180 -7.36 -4.38 -5.49
CA GLU A 180 -8.46 -5.24 -5.96
C GLU A 180 -8.23 -6.70 -5.57
N GLN A 181 -7.02 -7.22 -5.78
CA GLN A 181 -6.65 -8.59 -5.38
C GLN A 181 -6.77 -8.79 -3.86
N GLN A 182 -6.30 -7.83 -3.06
CA GLN A 182 -6.42 -7.88 -1.61
C GLN A 182 -7.89 -7.83 -1.14
N ARG A 183 -8.73 -7.04 -1.82
CA ARG A 183 -10.17 -6.95 -1.51
C ARG A 183 -10.83 -8.32 -1.70
N ASP A 184 -10.52 -9.02 -2.78
CA ASP A 184 -11.06 -10.35 -3.04
C ASP A 184 -10.51 -11.41 -2.06
N MET A 185 -9.23 -11.36 -1.72
CA MET A 185 -8.66 -12.23 -0.69
C MET A 185 -9.34 -12.01 0.67
N THR A 186 -9.59 -10.76 1.04
CA THR A 186 -10.26 -10.41 2.31
C THR A 186 -11.70 -10.93 2.35
N ARG A 187 -12.43 -10.85 1.23
CA ARG A 187 -13.77 -11.47 1.10
C ARG A 187 -13.73 -12.99 1.24
N ARG A 188 -12.74 -13.65 0.62
CA ARG A 188 -12.55 -15.11 0.74
C ARG A 188 -12.22 -15.53 2.16
N ILE A 189 -11.39 -14.75 2.86
CA ILE A 189 -11.08 -14.95 4.28
C ILE A 189 -12.36 -14.83 5.11
N ALA A 190 -13.16 -13.79 4.91
CA ALA A 190 -14.42 -13.62 5.63
C ALA A 190 -15.39 -14.80 5.41
N ALA A 191 -15.50 -15.30 4.17
CA ALA A 191 -16.31 -16.47 3.86
C ALA A 191 -15.79 -17.75 4.56
N ALA A 192 -14.48 -17.99 4.52
CA ALA A 192 -13.87 -19.14 5.20
C ALA A 192 -14.06 -19.09 6.72
N ILE A 193 -14.04 -17.89 7.32
CA ILE A 193 -14.30 -17.72 8.76
C ILE A 193 -15.76 -18.06 9.09
N ALA A 194 -16.71 -17.61 8.28
CA ALA A 194 -18.13 -17.95 8.47
C ALA A 194 -18.38 -19.47 8.40
N GLU A 195 -17.67 -20.17 7.51
CA GLU A 195 -17.70 -21.63 7.43
C GLU A 195 -17.12 -22.28 8.70
N VAL A 196 -16.01 -21.79 9.22
CA VAL A 196 -15.42 -22.26 10.48
C VAL A 196 -16.37 -22.02 11.66
N GLU A 197 -16.97 -20.84 11.76
CA GLU A 197 -17.95 -20.53 12.82
C GLU A 197 -19.14 -21.50 12.77
N GLY A 198 -19.70 -21.74 11.57
CA GLY A 198 -20.76 -22.73 11.37
C GLY A 198 -20.33 -24.15 11.79
N GLY A 199 -19.16 -24.60 11.35
CA GLY A 199 -18.63 -25.92 11.71
C GLY A 199 -18.37 -26.08 13.21
N THR A 200 -17.92 -25.02 13.90
CA THR A 200 -17.74 -25.04 15.36
C THR A 200 -19.07 -25.09 16.11
N ALA A 201 -20.11 -24.41 15.62
CA ALA A 201 -21.45 -24.46 16.18
C ALA A 201 -22.06 -25.86 16.03
N ASP A 202 -21.90 -26.49 14.86
CA ASP A 202 -22.35 -27.86 14.60
C ASP A 202 -21.60 -28.87 15.48
N ALA A 203 -20.28 -28.71 15.65
CA ALA A 203 -19.48 -29.56 16.54
C ALA A 203 -19.96 -29.45 17.99
N ALA A 204 -20.22 -28.24 18.48
CA ALA A 204 -20.75 -28.01 19.83
C ALA A 204 -22.12 -28.69 20.02
N ALA A 205 -23.04 -28.53 19.06
CA ALA A 205 -24.35 -29.17 19.11
C ALA A 205 -24.27 -30.71 19.08
N ASN A 206 -23.33 -31.27 18.30
CA ASN A 206 -23.09 -32.71 18.26
C ASN A 206 -22.48 -33.23 19.58
N MET A 207 -21.59 -32.47 20.22
CA MET A 207 -21.04 -32.82 21.52
C MET A 207 -22.11 -32.81 22.62
N GLN A 208 -23.05 -31.87 22.58
CA GLN A 208 -24.19 -31.87 23.51
C GLN A 208 -25.06 -33.12 23.33
N LYS A 209 -25.38 -33.51 22.10
CA LYS A 209 -26.11 -34.76 21.81
C LYS A 209 -25.35 -36.01 22.26
N LEU A 210 -24.02 -36.02 22.13
CA LEU A 210 -23.18 -37.13 22.56
C LEU A 210 -23.12 -37.23 24.09
N HIS A 211 -23.06 -36.09 24.79
CA HIS A 211 -23.17 -36.03 26.24
C HIS A 211 -24.47 -36.65 26.74
N GLU A 212 -25.61 -36.26 26.17
CA GLU A 212 -26.92 -36.82 26.51
C GLU A 212 -27.01 -38.34 26.23
N ARG A 213 -26.30 -38.83 25.21
CA ARG A 213 -26.20 -40.27 24.92
C ARG A 213 -25.35 -41.00 25.96
N ALA A 214 -24.21 -40.43 26.34
CA ALA A 214 -23.33 -40.99 27.36
C ALA A 214 -24.03 -41.08 28.72
N GLU A 215 -24.70 -40.00 29.14
CA GLU A 215 -25.56 -39.97 30.34
C GLU A 215 -26.59 -41.10 30.35
N ARG A 216 -27.33 -41.26 29.23
CA ARG A 216 -28.32 -42.35 29.10
C ARG A 216 -27.67 -43.74 29.13
N SER A 217 -26.52 -43.93 28.50
CA SER A 217 -25.77 -45.19 28.56
C SER A 217 -25.34 -45.52 29.99
N ARG A 218 -24.85 -44.52 30.74
CA ARG A 218 -24.47 -44.70 32.15
C ARG A 218 -25.67 -45.07 33.01
N GLY A 219 -26.81 -44.41 32.82
CA GLY A 219 -28.06 -44.76 33.51
C GLY A 219 -28.52 -46.19 33.20
N THR A 220 -28.45 -46.59 31.92
CA THR A 220 -28.80 -47.96 31.47
C THR A 220 -27.85 -49.00 32.05
N ALA A 221 -26.54 -48.69 32.10
CA ALA A 221 -25.54 -49.54 32.74
C ALA A 221 -25.82 -49.71 34.24
N GLY A 222 -26.21 -48.63 34.94
CA GLY A 222 -26.62 -48.69 36.34
C GLY A 222 -27.81 -49.63 36.56
N ALA A 223 -28.88 -49.47 35.78
CA ALA A 223 -30.06 -50.34 35.86
C ALA A 223 -29.73 -51.81 35.51
N LEU A 224 -28.83 -52.05 34.55
CA LEU A 224 -28.38 -53.40 34.19
C LEU A 224 -27.54 -54.04 35.30
N ALA A 225 -26.71 -53.25 36.00
CA ALA A 225 -25.96 -53.72 37.15
C ALA A 225 -26.91 -54.14 38.27
N GLU A 226 -27.89 -53.30 38.60
CA GLU A 226 -28.93 -53.59 39.61
C GLU A 226 -29.72 -54.86 39.25
N THR A 227 -30.19 -54.98 38.01
CA THR A 227 -30.90 -56.18 37.54
C THR A 227 -30.03 -57.44 37.64
N ALA A 228 -28.72 -57.33 37.32
CA ALA A 228 -27.80 -58.46 37.44
C ALA A 228 -27.58 -58.87 38.91
N ASP A 229 -27.60 -57.90 39.84
CA ASP A 229 -27.50 -58.14 41.28
C ASP A 229 -28.74 -58.84 41.80
N ASP A 230 -29.92 -58.40 41.39
CA ASP A 230 -31.20 -59.03 41.72
C ASP A 230 -31.28 -60.47 41.22
N VAL A 231 -30.87 -60.73 39.98
CA VAL A 231 -30.82 -62.08 39.42
C VAL A 231 -29.83 -62.95 40.18
N ALA A 232 -28.64 -62.44 40.52
CA ALA A 232 -27.66 -63.18 41.30
C ALA A 232 -28.20 -63.57 42.69
N ASN A 233 -28.85 -62.62 43.36
CA ASN A 233 -29.50 -62.85 44.66
C ASN A 233 -30.62 -63.88 44.57
N ALA A 234 -31.46 -63.81 43.53
CA ALA A 234 -32.55 -64.76 43.30
C ALA A 234 -32.03 -66.18 43.02
N VAL A 235 -30.96 -66.32 42.22
CA VAL A 235 -30.31 -67.61 41.96
C VAL A 235 -29.73 -68.21 43.23
N GLU A 236 -29.08 -67.41 44.08
CA GLU A 236 -28.53 -67.87 45.35
C GLU A 236 -29.64 -68.32 46.32
N ALA A 237 -30.74 -67.58 46.38
CA ALA A 237 -31.92 -67.95 47.15
C ALA A 237 -32.54 -69.28 46.67
N LEU A 238 -32.68 -69.47 45.35
CA LEU A 238 -33.15 -70.71 44.73
C LEU A 238 -32.23 -71.89 45.03
N ARG A 239 -30.90 -71.71 44.92
CA ARG A 239 -29.91 -72.72 45.33
C ARG A 239 -30.09 -73.11 46.80
N GLY A 240 -30.28 -72.13 47.67
CA GLY A 240 -30.54 -72.36 49.10
C GLY A 240 -31.84 -73.10 49.38
N GLN A 241 -32.89 -72.88 48.58
CA GLN A 241 -34.16 -73.61 48.67
C GLN A 241 -34.03 -75.05 48.16
N ILE A 242 -33.36 -75.26 47.01
CA ILE A 242 -33.11 -76.60 46.46
C ILE A 242 -32.26 -77.44 47.41
N ASN A 243 -31.19 -76.87 47.98
CA ASN A 243 -30.35 -77.58 48.94
C ASN A 243 -31.12 -78.01 50.19
N ARG A 244 -32.05 -77.17 50.67
CA ARG A 244 -32.97 -77.53 51.77
C ARG A 244 -33.92 -78.66 51.36
N LEU A 245 -34.56 -78.56 50.20
CA LEU A 245 -35.44 -79.62 49.69
C LEU A 245 -34.72 -80.97 49.57
N ILE A 246 -33.49 -80.98 49.05
CA ILE A 246 -32.66 -82.20 48.95
C ILE A 246 -32.32 -82.76 50.34
N ALA A 247 -32.01 -81.90 51.30
CA ALA A 247 -31.75 -82.33 52.68
C ALA A 247 -33.00 -82.93 53.33
N ASP A 248 -34.16 -82.31 53.15
CA ASP A 248 -35.44 -82.79 53.69
C ASP A 248 -35.84 -84.13 53.07
N VAL A 249 -35.68 -84.30 51.75
CA VAL A 249 -35.96 -85.57 51.04
C VAL A 249 -35.00 -86.69 51.45
N ARG A 250 -33.74 -86.38 51.79
CA ARG A 250 -32.78 -87.38 52.30
C ARG A 250 -33.02 -87.76 53.76
N ALA A 251 -33.70 -86.91 54.53
CA ALA A 251 -34.04 -87.15 55.93
C ALA A 251 -35.37 -87.92 56.10
N ALA A 252 -36.18 -88.01 55.04
CA ALA A 252 -37.41 -88.79 54.96
C ALA A 252 -37.16 -90.21 54.44
#